data_AF-F2KR06-F1
#
_entry.id   AF-F2KR06-F1
#
_cell.length_a   1.000
_cell.length_b   1.000
_cell.length_c   1.000
_cell.angle_alpha   90.00
_cell.angle_beta   90.00
_cell.angle_gamma   90.00
#
_symmetry.space_group_name_H-M   'P 1'
#
loop_
_entity.id
_entity.type
_entity.pdbx_description
1 polymer ?
#
loop_
_entity_poly.entity_id
_entity_poly.type
_entity_poly.pdbx_seq_one_letter_code
_entity_poly.pdbx_strand_id
1 'polypeptide(L)' 'MPECPHCGKWFRSNKGLKQHITKVHTVDTPVGRVFDPSTLDPIGAMERRAKRAKRRKW' A
#
# COMPACT_ATOMS: atom_id res chain seq x y z
N MET A 1 6.63 -9.63 6.54
CA MET A 1 5.20 -9.45 6.19
C MET A 1 5.13 -8.43 5.07
N PRO A 2 4.56 -8.76 3.90
CA PRO A 2 4.69 -7.95 2.70
C PRO A 2 4.07 -6.56 2.84
N GLU A 3 4.75 -5.57 2.29
CA GLU A 3 4.33 -4.18 2.32
C GLU A 3 4.08 -3.62 0.92
N CYS A 4 3.13 -2.70 0.82
CA CYS A 4 2.87 -2.00 -0.43
C CYS A 4 3.95 -0.94 -0.68
N PRO A 5 4.62 -0.95 -1.85
CA PRO A 5 5.66 0.05 -2.16
C PRO A 5 5.09 1.46 -2.38
N HIS A 6 3.80 1.58 -2.70
CA HIS A 6 3.16 2.84 -3.06
C HIS A 6 2.64 3.61 -1.84
N CYS A 7 2.17 2.90 -0.83
CA CYS A 7 1.58 3.52 0.35
C CYS A 7 2.15 2.99 1.66
N GLY A 8 3.00 1.94 1.72
CA GLY A 8 3.60 1.41 2.95
C GLY A 8 2.68 0.56 3.84
N LYS A 9 1.54 0.08 3.30
CA LYS A 9 0.55 -0.72 4.06
C LYS A 9 1.01 -2.18 4.14
N TRP A 10 0.86 -2.82 5.29
CA TRP A 10 1.33 -4.20 5.50
C TRP A 10 0.18 -5.19 5.42
N PHE A 11 0.44 -6.35 4.81
CA PHE A 11 -0.55 -7.39 4.59
C PHE A 11 -0.06 -8.71 5.14
N ARG A 12 -0.96 -9.50 5.73
CA ARG A 12 -0.63 -10.84 6.26
C ARG A 12 -0.19 -11.84 5.18
N SER A 13 -0.43 -11.55 3.90
CA SER A 13 -0.11 -12.46 2.79
C SER A 13 0.09 -11.70 1.48
N ASN A 14 0.87 -12.29 0.57
CA ASN A 14 1.10 -11.75 -0.78
C ASN A 14 -0.19 -11.61 -1.60
N LYS A 15 -1.15 -12.54 -1.45
CA LYS A 15 -2.47 -12.46 -2.10
C LYS A 15 -3.23 -11.20 -1.70
N GLY A 16 -3.11 -10.78 -0.42
CA GLY A 16 -3.72 -9.56 0.08
C GLY A 16 -3.04 -8.31 -0.46
N LEU A 17 -1.70 -8.32 -0.54
CA LEU A 17 -0.93 -7.24 -1.14
C LEU A 17 -1.28 -7.03 -2.63
N LYS A 18 -1.32 -8.12 -3.43
CA LYS A 18 -1.70 -8.04 -4.85
C LYS A 18 -3.09 -7.45 -5.05
N GLN A 19 -4.08 -7.94 -4.30
CA GLN A 19 -5.45 -7.40 -4.37
C GLN A 19 -5.53 -5.93 -3.97
N HIS A 20 -4.75 -5.51 -2.97
CA HIS A 20 -4.67 -4.12 -2.59
C HIS A 20 -4.12 -3.25 -3.71
N ILE A 21 -3.02 -3.64 -4.35
CA ILE A 21 -2.44 -2.88 -5.48
C ILE A 21 -3.46 -2.76 -6.61
N THR A 22 -4.13 -3.85 -6.99
CA THR A 22 -5.13 -3.82 -8.06
C THR A 22 -6.36 -2.96 -7.73
N LYS A 23 -6.82 -2.93 -6.48
CA LYS A 23 -8.05 -2.20 -6.12
C LYS A 23 -7.80 -0.73 -5.79
N VAL A 24 -6.64 -0.45 -5.21
CA VAL A 24 -6.33 0.89 -4.68
C VAL A 24 -5.45 1.65 -5.64
N HIS A 25 -4.46 1.00 -6.25
CA HIS A 25 -3.44 1.68 -7.05
C HIS A 25 -3.63 1.50 -8.56
N THR A 26 -4.65 0.77 -9.00
CA THR A 26 -4.97 0.65 -10.43
C THR A 26 -6.41 1.03 -10.69
N VAL A 27 -6.63 1.75 -11.79
CA VAL A 27 -7.95 2.12 -12.30
C VAL A 27 -8.17 1.38 -13.60
N ASP A 28 -9.38 0.85 -13.75
CA ASP A 28 -9.82 0.22 -14.99
C ASP A 28 -10.31 1.31 -15.94
N THR A 29 -9.65 1.43 -17.08
CA THR A 29 -9.98 2.38 -18.14
C THR A 29 -10.38 1.60 -19.39
N PRO A 30 -11.13 2.19 -20.33
CA PRO A 30 -11.52 1.51 -21.57
C PRO A 30 -10.33 1.00 -22.40
N VAL A 31 -9.12 1.51 -22.15
CA VAL A 31 -7.87 1.10 -22.80
C VAL A 31 -7.02 0.13 -21.96
N GLY A 32 -7.50 -0.28 -20.78
CA GLY A 32 -6.84 -1.25 -19.90
C GLY A 32 -6.67 -0.77 -18.46
N ARG A 33 -5.92 -1.55 -17.66
CA ARG A 33 -5.60 -1.19 -16.26
C ARG A 33 -4.38 -0.28 -16.22
N VAL A 34 -4.60 0.96 -15.76
CA VAL A 34 -3.54 1.94 -15.55
C VAL A 34 -3.28 2.14 -14.07
N PHE A 35 -2.04 2.47 -13.73
CA PHE A 35 -1.68 2.85 -12.37
C PHE A 35 -2.24 4.25 -12.07
N ASP A 36 -2.93 4.42 -10.94
CA ASP A 36 -3.40 5.73 -10.48
C ASP A 36 -2.36 6.38 -9.56
N PRO A 37 -1.68 7.47 -10.00
CA PRO A 37 -0.67 8.15 -9.20
C PRO A 37 -1.26 8.86 -7.97
N SER A 38 -2.56 9.14 -7.96
CA SER A 38 -3.26 9.86 -6.89
C SER A 38 -3.29 9.06 -5.58
N THR A 39 -3.15 7.74 -5.66
CA THR A 39 -3.16 6.83 -4.51
C THR A 39 -1.80 6.63 -3.85
N LEU A 40 -0.76 7.33 -4.31
CA LEU A 40 0.52 7.40 -3.62
C LEU A 40 0.34 8.18 -2.31
N ASP A 41 0.51 7.49 -1.17
CA ASP A 41 0.34 8.07 0.16
C ASP A 41 1.66 8.01 0.96
N PRO A 42 2.65 8.87 0.62
CA PRO A 42 3.95 8.88 1.29
C PRO A 42 3.86 9.33 2.75
N ILE A 43 2.93 10.24 3.07
CA ILE A 43 2.71 10.72 4.44
C ILE A 43 2.17 9.57 5.30
N GLY A 44 1.08 8.91 4.89
CA GLY A 44 0.55 7.81 5.67
C GLY A 44 1.47 6.57 5.69
N ALA A 45 2.33 6.38 4.68
CA ALA A 45 3.42 5.39 4.73
C ALA A 45 4.36 5.66 5.92
N MET A 46 4.79 6.92 6.07
CA MET A 46 5.67 7.37 7.15
C MET A 46 5.00 7.17 8.52
N GLU A 47 3.74 7.60 8.68
CA GLU A 47 3.02 7.46 9.94
C GLU A 47 2.87 6.00 10.37
N ARG A 48 2.58 5.11 9.42
CA ARG A 48 2.44 3.67 9.67
C ARG A 48 3.78 3.05 10.08
N ARG A 49 4.89 3.53 9.52
CA ARG A 49 6.24 3.14 9.96
C ARG A 49 6.54 3.64 11.39
N ALA A 50 6.20 4.89 11.71
CA ALA A 50 6.40 5.47 13.04
C ALA A 50 5.60 4.73 14.12
N LYS A 51 4.31 4.41 13.87
CA LYS A 51 3.49 3.61 14.80
C LYS A 51 4.10 2.23 15.08
N ARG A 52 4.73 1.59 14.08
CA ARG A 52 5.42 0.31 14.26
C ARG A 52 6.72 0.43 15.05
N ALA A 53 7.50 1.48 14.80
CA ALA A 53 8.72 1.75 15.55
C ALA A 53 8.41 1.91 17.05
N LYS A 54 7.29 2.55 17.40
CA LYS A 54 6.81 2.65 18.79
C LYS A 54 6.40 1.30 19.39
N ARG A 55 5.74 0.42 18.62
CA ARG A 55 5.31 -0.92 19.06
C ARG A 55 6.45 -1.91 19.33
N ARG A 56 7.64 -1.69 18.74
CA ARG A 56 8.82 -2.55 18.95
C ARG A 56 9.64 -2.18 20.20
N LYS A 57 9.28 -1.09 20.88
CA LYS A 57 10.04 -0.50 21.98
C LYS A 57 9.47 -0.82 23.37
N TRP A 58 8.56 -1.80 23.44
CA TRP A 58 7.95 -2.36 24.65
C TRP A 58 7.99 -3.88 24.54
#